data_AF-A0A0J8BGH8-F1
#
_entry.id   AF-A0A0J8BGH8-F1
#
_cell.length_a   1.000
_cell.length_b   1.000
_cell.length_c   1.000
_cell.angle_alpha   90.00
_cell.angle_beta   90.00
_cell.angle_gamma   90.00
#
_symmetry.space_group_name_H-M   'P 1'
#
loop_
_entity.id
_entity.type
_entity.pdbx_description
1 polymer ?
#
loop_
_entity_poly.entity_id
_entity_poly.type
_entity_poly.pdbx_seq_one_letter_code
_entity_poly.pdbx_strand_id
1 'polypeptide(L)'
;KIIMFTSDVSARGVDYPDVTLIIQVGLTTREQYIHRVGRTARAGRKGKAILLLSSFEQALLPQLKDLPVRNITQSSLITRAVPSQRLKKALEAVASNRELTKAGEQSYLSFLGYYNTNLKWLKMSKAQLVKTANEYVGFIGLKGIPVLDK
;
A
#
# COMPACT_ATOMS: atom_id res chain seq x y z
N LYS A 1 18.50 8.55 -7.95
CA LYS A 1 17.42 8.85 -6.98
C LYS A 1 17.37 7.69 -6.00
N ILE A 2 17.33 7.97 -4.70
CA ILE A 2 17.26 6.94 -3.64
C ILE A 2 15.78 6.76 -3.27
N ILE A 3 15.36 5.52 -3.07
CA ILE A 3 14.01 5.17 -2.63
C ILE A 3 14.17 4.29 -1.40
N MET A 4 13.45 4.62 -0.33
CA MET A 4 13.40 3.83 0.89
C MET A 4 12.01 3.23 1.05
N PHE A 5 11.97 1.93 1.32
CA PHE A 5 10.76 1.21 1.72
C PHE A 5 10.82 0.98 3.22
N THR A 6 9.72 1.24 3.90
CA THR A 6 9.67 1.18 5.36
C THR A 6 8.24 0.96 5.84
N SER A 7 8.11 0.37 7.03
CA SER A 7 6.86 0.29 7.79
C SER A 7 6.78 1.44 8.82
N ASP A 8 5.85 1.36 9.76
CA ASP A 8 5.70 2.35 10.84
C ASP A 8 6.92 2.46 11.78
N VAL A 9 7.90 1.55 11.67
CA VAL A 9 9.16 1.62 12.42
C VAL A 9 9.89 2.94 12.20
N SER A 10 9.87 3.48 10.98
CA SER A 10 10.54 4.75 10.67
C SER A 10 9.66 5.98 10.88
N ALA A 11 8.39 5.81 11.30
CA ALA A 11 7.44 6.91 11.40
C ALA A 11 7.70 7.83 12.60
N ARG A 12 8.56 7.43 13.56
CA ARG A 12 8.92 8.20 14.77
C ARG A 12 10.42 8.17 15.02
N GLY A 13 10.95 9.24 15.60
CA GLY A 13 12.33 9.30 16.11
C GLY A 13 13.46 9.36 15.07
N VAL A 14 13.20 8.98 13.81
CA VAL A 14 14.22 9.03 12.76
C VAL A 14 14.02 10.25 11.87
N ASP A 15 15.08 11.04 11.69
CA ASP A 15 15.10 12.15 10.75
C ASP A 15 15.77 11.73 9.44
N TYR A 16 15.05 11.90 8.34
CA TYR A 16 15.55 11.66 7.00
C TYR A 16 15.59 13.02 6.30
N PRO A 17 16.78 13.60 6.05
CA PRO A 17 16.86 14.90 5.39
C PRO A 17 16.33 14.80 3.95
N ASP A 18 15.75 15.90 3.47
CA ASP A 18 15.40 16.09 2.05
C ASP A 18 14.42 15.07 1.44
N VAL A 19 13.52 14.50 2.24
CA VAL A 19 12.44 13.65 1.70
C VAL A 19 11.51 14.51 0.84
N THR A 20 11.48 14.24 -0.46
CA THR A 20 10.71 15.01 -1.46
C THR A 20 9.31 14.46 -1.72
N LEU A 21 9.11 13.16 -1.50
CA LEU A 21 7.87 12.47 -1.77
C LEU A 21 7.64 11.36 -0.75
N ILE A 22 6.45 11.35 -0.15
CA ILE A 22 5.94 10.25 0.65
C ILE A 22 4.86 9.53 -0.15
N ILE A 23 5.02 8.22 -0.35
CA ILE A 23 3.97 7.36 -0.91
C ILE A 23 3.53 6.42 0.20
N GLN A 24 2.26 6.51 0.58
CA GLN A 24 1.63 5.62 1.54
C GLN A 24 0.74 4.64 0.79
N VAL A 25 0.88 3.35 1.08
CA VAL A 25 0.10 2.29 0.43
C VAL A 25 -0.74 1.59 1.48
N GLY A 26 -2.05 1.55 1.23
CA GLY A 26 -3.01 0.81 2.04
C GLY A 26 -3.54 1.57 3.27
N LEU A 27 -4.41 0.88 4.00
CA LEU A 27 -5.06 1.35 5.23
C LEU A 27 -4.02 1.76 6.30
N THR A 28 -4.35 2.80 7.07
CA THR A 28 -3.53 3.34 8.16
C THR A 28 -4.39 4.21 9.07
N THR A 29 -3.99 4.47 10.31
CA THR A 29 -4.73 5.43 11.17
C THR A 29 -4.46 6.87 10.75
N ARG A 30 -5.34 7.78 11.16
CA ARG A 30 -5.16 9.23 10.98
C ARG A 30 -3.83 9.73 11.55
N GLU A 31 -3.48 9.31 12.76
CA GLU A 31 -2.25 9.73 13.44
C GLU A 31 -1.01 9.23 12.70
N GLN A 32 -1.03 7.97 12.24
CA GLN A 32 0.04 7.41 11.42
C GLN A 32 0.18 8.17 10.10
N TYR A 33 -0.93 8.46 9.41
CA TYR A 33 -0.93 9.28 8.20
C TYR A 33 -0.24 10.64 8.43
N ILE A 34 -0.61 11.36 9.50
CA ILE A 34 -0.02 12.66 9.85
C ILE A 34 1.48 12.54 10.13
N HIS A 35 1.89 11.53 10.92
CA HIS A 35 3.31 11.30 11.23
C HIS A 35 4.15 10.96 9.99
N ARG A 36 3.58 10.22 9.04
CA ARG A 36 4.24 9.84 7.78
C ARG A 36 4.41 11.04 6.85
N VAL A 37 3.36 11.85 6.65
CA VAL A 37 3.46 13.05 5.79
C VAL A 37 4.36 14.12 6.41
N GLY A 38 4.47 14.19 7.74
CA GLY A 38 5.39 15.09 8.45
C GLY A 38 6.89 14.83 8.20
N ARG A 39 7.23 13.76 7.48
CA ARG A 39 8.63 13.44 7.09
C ARG A 39 9.09 14.23 5.87
N THR A 40 8.17 14.76 5.06
CA THR A 40 8.49 15.66 3.93
C THR A 40 8.23 17.13 4.31
N ALA A 41 8.54 18.05 3.40
CA ALA A 41 8.32 19.50 3.57
C ALA A 41 8.94 20.12 4.85
N ARG A 42 10.05 19.56 5.36
CA ARG A 42 10.75 20.07 6.55
C ARG A 42 11.67 21.24 6.19
N ALA A 43 11.83 22.18 7.13
CA ALA A 43 12.69 23.36 7.01
C ALA A 43 12.36 24.25 5.79
N GLY A 44 11.08 24.54 5.57
CA GLY A 44 10.62 25.45 4.50
C GLY A 44 10.67 24.87 3.08
N ARG A 45 11.14 23.64 2.91
CA ARG A 45 11.16 22.95 1.60
C ARG A 45 9.77 22.51 1.19
N LYS A 46 9.55 22.37 -0.12
CA LYS A 46 8.32 21.78 -0.68
C LYS A 46 8.38 20.26 -0.56
N GLY A 47 7.23 19.64 -0.30
CA GLY A 47 7.07 18.20 -0.22
C GLY A 47 5.76 17.75 -0.86
N LYS A 48 5.69 16.47 -1.23
CA LYS A 48 4.46 15.86 -1.75
C LYS A 48 4.15 14.59 -0.98
N ALA A 49 2.87 14.31 -0.78
CA ALA A 49 2.38 13.07 -0.22
C ALA A 49 1.30 12.48 -1.14
N ILE A 50 1.39 11.17 -1.38
CA ILE A 50 0.40 10.39 -2.14
C ILE A 50 -0.07 9.27 -1.22
N LEU A 51 -1.39 9.15 -1.06
CA LEU A 51 -2.03 8.04 -0.38
C LEU A 51 -2.71 7.16 -1.44
N LEU A 52 -2.27 5.92 -1.57
CA LEU A 52 -2.81 4.93 -2.50
C LEU A 52 -3.72 3.99 -1.71
N LEU A 53 -5.01 4.04 -2.01
CA LEU A 53 -6.04 3.20 -1.41
C LEU A 53 -6.71 2.35 -2.48
N SER A 54 -6.92 1.09 -2.16
CA SER A 54 -7.84 0.22 -2.87
C SER A 54 -9.29 0.63 -2.57
N SER A 55 -10.23 0.21 -3.42
CA SER A 55 -11.64 0.58 -3.29
C SER A 55 -12.24 0.28 -1.92
N PHE A 56 -11.88 -0.86 -1.32
CA PHE A 56 -12.36 -1.28 0.00
C PHE A 56 -11.73 -0.50 1.16
N GLU A 57 -10.63 0.21 0.93
CA GLU A 57 -9.90 0.97 1.96
C GLU A 57 -10.38 2.43 2.08
N GLN A 58 -11.31 2.85 1.22
CA GLN A 58 -11.88 4.21 1.23
C GLN A 58 -12.62 4.54 2.54
N ALA A 59 -12.90 3.54 3.39
CA ALA A 59 -13.38 3.73 4.76
C ALA A 59 -12.45 4.59 5.65
N LEU A 60 -11.19 4.81 5.23
CA LEU A 60 -10.26 5.75 5.86
C LEU A 60 -10.61 7.22 5.58
N LEU A 61 -11.13 7.54 4.39
CA LEU A 61 -11.28 8.93 3.92
C LEU A 61 -12.10 9.83 4.87
N PRO A 62 -13.20 9.37 5.51
CA PRO A 62 -13.93 10.18 6.48
C PRO A 62 -13.08 10.66 7.67
N GLN A 63 -12.02 9.92 8.04
CA GLN A 63 -11.10 10.30 9.12
C GLN A 63 -10.09 11.37 8.70
N LEU A 64 -9.95 11.65 7.40
CA LEU A 64 -9.01 12.63 6.85
C LEU A 64 -9.72 13.88 6.30
N LYS A 65 -11.04 13.99 6.50
CA LYS A 65 -11.90 15.02 5.85
C LYS A 65 -11.51 16.47 6.14
N ASP A 66 -10.91 16.71 7.30
CA ASP A 66 -10.45 18.02 7.78
C ASP A 66 -9.00 18.32 7.38
N LEU A 67 -8.31 17.36 6.77
CA LEU A 67 -6.99 17.54 6.20
C LEU A 67 -7.13 17.93 4.71
N PRO A 68 -6.16 18.66 4.13
CA PRO A 68 -6.21 19.10 2.73
C PRO A 68 -5.86 17.95 1.75
N VAL A 69 -6.57 16.81 1.86
CA VAL A 69 -6.40 15.64 1.01
C VAL A 69 -7.28 15.79 -0.22
N ARG A 70 -6.66 15.94 -1.39
CA ARG A 70 -7.38 15.96 -2.67
C ARG A 70 -7.55 14.55 -3.21
N ASN A 71 -8.79 14.14 -3.45
CA ASN A 71 -9.08 12.89 -4.16
C ASN A 71 -8.75 13.05 -5.67
N ILE A 72 -7.87 12.21 -6.20
CA ILE A 72 -7.37 12.30 -7.59
C ILE A 72 -7.95 11.17 -8.47
N THR A 73 -8.85 10.33 -7.96
CA THR A 73 -9.40 9.18 -8.70
C THR A 73 -10.12 9.57 -10.00
N GLN A 74 -10.53 10.83 -10.14
CA GLN A 74 -11.14 11.38 -11.36
C GLN A 74 -10.12 11.96 -12.37
N SER A 75 -8.82 11.88 -12.10
CA SER A 75 -7.79 12.33 -13.03
C SER A 75 -7.52 11.26 -14.08
N SER A 76 -7.68 11.64 -15.35
CA SER A 76 -7.36 10.86 -16.55
C SER A 76 -5.92 10.29 -16.61
N LEU A 77 -5.05 10.69 -15.66
CA LEU A 77 -3.68 10.20 -15.52
C LEU A 77 -3.58 8.77 -14.97
N ILE A 78 -4.51 8.33 -14.11
CA ILE A 78 -4.48 6.97 -13.53
C ILE A 78 -5.17 5.97 -14.46
N THR A 79 -6.20 6.41 -15.19
CA THR A 79 -7.05 5.57 -16.06
C THR A 79 -6.35 5.04 -17.32
N ARG A 80 -5.15 5.52 -17.65
CA ARG A 80 -4.41 5.16 -18.89
C ARG A 80 -3.10 4.42 -18.65
N ALA A 81 -2.87 3.87 -17.46
CA ALA A 81 -1.65 3.11 -17.20
C ALA A 81 -1.68 1.76 -17.93
N VAL A 82 -1.21 1.75 -19.19
CA VAL A 82 -0.84 0.50 -19.88
C VAL A 82 0.27 -0.15 -19.04
N PRO A 83 0.14 -1.44 -18.66
CA PRO A 83 1.18 -2.13 -17.91
C PRO A 83 2.52 -2.01 -18.66
N SER A 84 3.45 -1.26 -18.06
CA SER A 84 4.75 -1.07 -18.68
C SER A 84 5.45 -2.42 -18.85
N GLN A 85 6.30 -2.55 -19.87
CA GLN A 85 7.11 -3.76 -20.05
C GLN A 85 7.94 -4.08 -18.80
N ARG A 86 8.35 -3.06 -18.04
CA ARG A 86 9.05 -3.21 -16.76
C ARG A 86 8.18 -3.88 -15.70
N LEU A 87 6.91 -3.49 -15.59
CA LEU A 87 5.96 -4.10 -14.67
C LEU A 87 5.73 -5.58 -15.01
N LYS A 88 5.51 -5.89 -16.30
CA LYS A 88 5.34 -7.29 -16.75
C LYS A 88 6.55 -8.15 -16.36
N LYS A 89 7.76 -7.69 -16.68
CA LYS A 89 9.01 -8.37 -16.31
C LYS A 89 9.15 -8.56 -14.79
N ALA A 90 8.77 -7.56 -13.99
CA ALA A 90 8.84 -7.66 -12.53
C ALA A 90 7.86 -8.72 -11.99
N LEU A 91 6.63 -8.77 -12.51
CA LEU A 91 5.63 -9.78 -12.12
C LEU A 91 6.05 -11.19 -12.56
N GLU A 92 6.58 -11.34 -13.77
CA GLU A 92 7.13 -12.60 -14.27
C GLU A 92 8.33 -13.08 -13.43
N ALA A 93 9.15 -12.16 -12.92
CA ALA A 93 10.25 -12.48 -12.03
C ALA A 93 9.77 -13.07 -10.69
N VAL A 94 8.67 -12.55 -10.12
CA VAL A 94 8.07 -13.13 -8.90
C VAL A 94 7.69 -14.59 -9.12
N ALA A 95 7.12 -14.90 -10.29
CA ALA A 95 6.64 -16.23 -10.64
C ALA A 95 7.73 -17.23 -11.08
N SER A 96 8.97 -16.77 -11.28
CA SER A 96 10.09 -17.56 -11.79
C SER A 96 11.28 -17.62 -10.84
N ASN A 97 11.32 -16.77 -9.80
CA ASN A 97 12.36 -16.75 -8.78
C ASN A 97 11.79 -17.26 -7.45
N ARG A 98 12.42 -18.32 -6.89
CA ARG A 98 11.97 -18.98 -5.65
C ARG A 98 11.93 -18.05 -4.44
N GLU A 99 12.91 -17.17 -4.28
CA GLU A 99 12.96 -16.23 -3.15
C GLU A 99 11.83 -15.20 -3.25
N LEU A 100 11.62 -14.66 -4.46
CA LEU A 100 10.53 -13.70 -4.70
C LEU A 100 9.14 -14.35 -4.58
N THR A 101 8.98 -15.60 -5.03
CA THR A 101 7.75 -16.36 -4.82
C THR A 101 7.46 -16.50 -3.33
N LYS A 102 8.44 -16.93 -2.52
CA LYS A 102 8.28 -17.07 -1.07
C LYS A 102 7.96 -15.73 -0.38
N ALA A 103 8.61 -14.64 -0.80
CA ALA A 103 8.29 -13.30 -0.31
C ALA A 103 6.85 -12.88 -0.68
N GLY A 104 6.38 -13.23 -1.89
CA GLY A 104 5.00 -13.01 -2.32
C GLY A 104 3.99 -13.79 -1.45
N GLU A 105 4.27 -15.06 -1.14
CA GLU A 105 3.44 -15.88 -0.25
C GLU A 105 3.38 -15.28 1.16
N GLN A 106 4.50 -14.83 1.71
CA GLN A 106 4.54 -14.12 3.00
C GLN A 106 3.77 -12.79 2.96
N SER A 107 3.81 -12.09 1.82
CA SER A 107 3.03 -10.87 1.61
C SER A 107 1.53 -11.16 1.62
N TYR A 108 1.09 -12.25 1.00
CA TYR A 108 -0.30 -12.71 1.04
C TYR A 108 -0.76 -13.03 2.48
N LEU A 109 0.06 -13.75 3.25
CA LEU A 109 -0.25 -14.03 4.66
C LEU A 109 -0.34 -12.74 5.50
N SER A 110 0.59 -11.82 5.28
CA SER A 110 0.61 -10.52 5.97
C SER A 110 -0.62 -9.67 5.60
N PHE A 111 -1.03 -9.69 4.33
CA PHE A 111 -2.26 -9.06 3.86
C PHE A 111 -3.47 -9.61 4.61
N LEU A 112 -3.65 -10.94 4.61
CA LEU A 112 -4.76 -11.57 5.34
C LEU A 112 -4.75 -11.22 6.82
N GLY A 113 -3.61 -11.34 7.50
CA GLY A 113 -3.47 -11.04 8.92
C GLY A 113 -3.82 -9.58 9.24
N TYR A 114 -3.26 -8.64 8.48
CA TYR A 114 -3.47 -7.21 8.69
C TYR A 114 -4.95 -6.83 8.50
N TYR A 115 -5.57 -7.21 7.39
CA TYR A 115 -6.96 -6.82 7.13
C TYR A 115 -7.98 -7.62 7.97
N ASN A 116 -7.65 -8.84 8.43
CA ASN A 116 -8.50 -9.60 9.36
C ASN A 116 -8.69 -8.85 10.69
N THR A 117 -7.67 -8.14 11.17
CA THR A 117 -7.79 -7.30 12.38
C THR A 117 -8.60 -6.03 12.17
N ASN A 118 -8.82 -5.62 10.91
CA ASN A 118 -9.48 -4.37 10.53
C ASN A 118 -10.88 -4.55 9.90
N LEU A 119 -11.43 -5.77 9.90
CA LEU A 119 -12.71 -6.10 9.25
C LEU A 119 -13.87 -5.18 9.67
N LYS A 120 -13.96 -4.85 10.96
CA LYS A 120 -15.03 -3.98 11.49
C LYS A 120 -14.95 -2.58 10.89
N TRP A 121 -13.75 -2.01 10.81
CA TRP A 121 -13.53 -0.70 10.21
C TRP A 121 -13.85 -0.71 8.71
N LEU A 122 -13.42 -1.76 8.01
CA LEU A 122 -13.66 -1.93 6.58
C LEU A 122 -15.09 -2.34 6.24
N LYS A 123 -15.92 -2.64 7.25
CA LYS A 123 -17.28 -3.20 7.10
C LYS A 123 -17.29 -4.42 6.17
N MET A 124 -16.29 -5.28 6.33
CA MET A 124 -16.02 -6.41 5.45
C MET A 124 -16.19 -7.73 6.21
N SER A 125 -16.80 -8.74 5.58
CA SER A 125 -16.87 -10.10 6.12
C SER A 125 -15.56 -10.86 5.88
N LYS A 126 -15.34 -11.96 6.61
CA LYS A 126 -14.18 -12.85 6.37
C LYS A 126 -14.18 -13.43 4.94
N ALA A 127 -15.35 -13.77 4.41
CA ALA A 127 -15.47 -14.27 3.04
C ALA A 127 -15.04 -13.22 2.01
N GLN A 128 -15.44 -11.96 2.21
CA GLN A 128 -15.00 -10.85 1.37
C GLN A 128 -13.50 -10.60 1.49
N LEU A 129 -12.91 -10.70 2.70
CA LEU A 129 -11.46 -10.61 2.87
C LEU A 129 -10.71 -11.67 2.07
N VAL A 130 -11.12 -12.94 2.20
CA VAL A 130 -10.48 -14.05 1.47
C VAL A 130 -10.59 -13.83 -0.04
N LYS A 131 -11.77 -13.40 -0.52
CA LYS A 131 -11.95 -13.05 -1.93
C LYS A 131 -10.97 -11.96 -2.39
N THR A 132 -10.90 -10.84 -1.66
CA THR A 132 -9.97 -9.73 -1.96
C THR A 132 -8.51 -10.18 -1.91
N ALA A 133 -8.13 -11.01 -0.95
CA ALA A 133 -6.78 -11.55 -0.86
C ALA A 133 -6.44 -12.45 -2.05
N ASN A 134 -7.40 -13.26 -2.52
CA ASN A 134 -7.20 -14.11 -3.70
C ASN A 134 -7.04 -13.28 -4.99
N GLU A 135 -7.74 -12.15 -5.11
CA GLU A 135 -7.50 -11.19 -6.20
C GLU A 135 -6.09 -10.56 -6.09
N TYR A 136 -5.64 -10.26 -4.87
CA TYR A 136 -4.31 -9.72 -4.59
C TYR A 136 -3.15 -10.62 -5.07
N VAL A 137 -3.30 -11.94 -5.04
CA VAL A 137 -2.32 -12.93 -5.55
C VAL A 137 -1.89 -12.58 -6.98
N GLY A 138 -2.86 -12.26 -7.86
CA GLY A 138 -2.58 -11.90 -9.25
C GLY A 138 -1.84 -10.56 -9.39
N PHE A 139 -2.15 -9.59 -8.52
CA PHE A 139 -1.50 -8.27 -8.54
C PHE A 139 -0.04 -8.30 -8.11
N ILE A 140 0.38 -9.31 -7.33
CA ILE A 140 1.76 -9.47 -6.90
C ILE A 140 2.57 -10.46 -7.74
N GLY A 141 1.96 -11.03 -8.79
CA GLY A 141 2.66 -11.92 -9.73
C GLY A 141 2.81 -13.36 -9.24
N LEU A 142 2.04 -13.79 -8.24
CA LEU A 142 1.96 -15.20 -7.86
C LEU A 142 1.09 -15.97 -8.86
N LYS A 143 1.44 -17.24 -9.11
CA LYS A 143 0.73 -18.13 -10.04
C LYS A 143 -0.47 -18.87 -9.42
N GLY A 144 -0.55 -18.91 -8.09
CA GLY A 144 -1.59 -19.64 -7.37
C GLY A 144 -1.78 -19.09 -5.98
N ILE A 145 -2.93 -19.40 -5.38
CA ILE A 145 -3.26 -19.00 -4.02
C ILE A 145 -2.33 -19.76 -3.06
N PRO A 146 -1.56 -19.07 -2.19
CA PRO A 146 -0.72 -19.73 -1.21
C PRO A 146 -1.54 -20.62 -0.27
N VAL A 147 -1.01 -21.80 0.06
CA VAL A 147 -1.63 -22.69 1.03
C VAL A 147 -1.48 -22.06 2.42
N LEU A 148 -2.59 -22.01 3.16
CA LEU A 148 -2.56 -21.63 4.58
C LEU A 148 -2.23 -22.90 5.37
N ASP A 149 -0.97 -23.04 5.80
CA ASP A 149 -0.64 -24.04 6.81
C ASP A 149 -1.39 -23.70 8.11
N LYS A 150 -1.98 -24.72 8.73
CA LYS A 150 -2.77 -24.60 9.96
C LYS A 150 -1.91 -24.27 11.17
#